data_AF-A0A423WDS9-F1
#
_entry.id   AF-A0A423WDS9-F1
#
_cell.length_a   1.000
_cell.length_b   1.000
_cell.length_c   1.000
_cell.angle_alpha   90.00
_cell.angle_beta   90.00
_cell.angle_gamma   90.00
#
_symmetry.space_group_name_H-M   'P 1'
#
loop_
_entity.id
_entity.type
_entity.pdbx_description
1 polymer ?
#
loop_
_entity_poly.entity_id
_entity_poly.type
_entity_poly.pdbx_seq_one_letter_code
_entity_poly.pdbx_strand_id
1 'polypeptide(L)'
;MSYCIAFSVDGATDVTRRYVRKWDHSWRRNVCSEEVLLHILQEIRAESRKSKTKEEKHRLDSEDSAEAMELLNGIVAPLTLELSRLYTTSQPLPGESSTAVARNETLTLTQSDTLAWDVSDASEHGTGANLRADER
;
A
#
# COMPACT_ATOMS: atom_id res chain seq x y z
N MET A 1 -0.38 13.83 -17.88
CA MET A 1 0.08 14.47 -16.63
C MET A 1 1.28 13.68 -16.10
N SER A 2 2.30 14.34 -15.54
CA SER A 2 3.50 13.67 -14.98
C SER A 2 3.38 13.39 -13.47
N TYR A 3 2.94 14.37 -12.69
CA TYR A 3 2.78 14.26 -11.24
C TYR A 3 1.40 14.77 -10.80
N CYS A 4 0.79 14.08 -9.85
CA CYS A 4 -0.41 14.49 -9.16
C CYS A 4 -0.25 14.11 -7.68
N ILE A 5 -0.03 15.12 -6.83
CA ILE A 5 0.23 14.93 -5.40
C ILE A 5 -0.96 15.50 -4.64
N ALA A 6 -1.52 14.70 -3.73
CA ALA A 6 -2.54 15.13 -2.79
C ALA A 6 -1.89 15.63 -1.51
N PHE A 7 -2.39 16.73 -0.98
CA PHE A 7 -1.97 17.32 0.29
C PHE A 7 -3.15 17.35 1.26
N SER A 8 -2.89 17.05 2.51
CA SER A 8 -3.85 17.17 3.60
C SER A 8 -3.14 17.62 4.89
N VAL A 9 -3.92 17.86 5.94
CA VAL A 9 -3.39 18.08 7.29
C VAL A 9 -2.63 16.87 7.83
N ASP A 10 -2.89 15.68 7.29
CA ASP A 10 -2.30 14.42 7.76
C ASP A 10 -1.06 14.00 6.96
N GLY A 11 -0.73 14.72 5.88
CA GLY A 11 0.49 14.53 5.09
C GLY A 11 0.29 14.73 3.58
N ALA A 12 1.15 14.07 2.80
CA ALA A 12 1.09 14.09 1.35
C ALA A 12 1.23 12.68 0.74
N THR A 13 0.58 12.46 -0.41
CA THR A 13 0.58 11.18 -1.15
C THR A 13 0.63 11.42 -2.66
N ASP A 14 1.40 10.59 -3.37
CA ASP A 14 1.37 10.54 -4.84
C ASP A 14 0.14 9.76 -5.32
N VAL A 15 -0.86 10.50 -5.82
CA VAL A 15 -2.11 9.96 -6.37
C VAL A 15 -2.08 9.87 -7.89
N THR A 16 -0.92 10.03 -8.53
CA THR A 16 -0.76 9.99 -9.99
C THR A 16 -1.39 8.74 -10.61
N ARG A 17 -1.28 7.59 -9.95
CA ARG A 17 -1.85 6.32 -10.44
C ARG A 17 -3.38 6.30 -10.47
N ARG A 18 -4.04 7.12 -9.64
CA ARG A 18 -5.50 7.25 -9.67
C ARG A 18 -5.98 7.95 -10.95
N TYR A 19 -5.21 8.92 -11.45
CA TYR A 19 -5.57 9.77 -12.58
C TYR A 19 -4.91 9.37 -13.91
N VAL A 20 -3.73 8.78 -13.87
CA VAL A 20 -2.96 8.36 -15.06
C VAL A 20 -2.95 6.83 -15.11
N ARG A 21 -4.03 6.26 -15.68
CA ARG A 21 -4.24 4.81 -15.77
C ARG A 21 -3.49 4.15 -16.93
N LYS A 22 -3.24 4.89 -18.02
CA LYS A 22 -2.49 4.42 -19.19
C LYS A 22 -1.14 5.10 -19.24
N TRP A 23 -0.10 4.32 -19.51
CA TRP A 23 1.27 4.82 -19.67
C TRP A 23 1.38 5.85 -20.80
N ASP A 24 0.60 5.69 -21.88
CA ASP A 24 0.57 6.63 -23.02
C ASP A 24 0.08 8.03 -22.65
N HIS A 25 -0.69 8.16 -21.57
CA HIS A 25 -1.20 9.44 -21.07
C HIS A 25 -0.31 10.03 -19.96
N SER A 26 0.72 9.30 -19.53
CA SER A 26 1.72 9.77 -18.59
C SER A 26 2.76 10.62 -19.32
N TRP A 27 3.13 11.74 -18.70
CA TRP A 27 4.30 12.50 -19.15
C TRP A 27 5.52 12.03 -18.36
N ARG A 28 6.71 12.18 -18.95
CA ARG A 28 7.96 11.78 -18.30
C ARG A 28 8.11 12.46 -16.94
N ARG A 29 8.46 11.67 -15.93
CA ARG A 29 8.73 12.10 -14.55
C ARG A 29 10.23 12.35 -14.39
N ASN A 30 10.67 13.56 -14.77
CA ASN A 30 12.09 13.93 -14.84
C ASN A 30 12.48 15.11 -13.94
N VAL A 31 11.57 15.59 -13.09
CA VAL A 31 11.84 16.72 -12.19
C VAL A 31 12.69 16.26 -11.00
N CYS A 32 12.44 15.06 -10.48
CA CYS A 32 13.22 14.41 -9.44
C CYS A 32 13.20 12.88 -9.62
N SER A 33 14.13 12.18 -8.98
CA SER A 33 14.09 10.70 -8.93
C SER A 33 12.92 10.23 -8.07
N GLU A 34 12.37 9.06 -8.39
CA GLU A 34 11.22 8.49 -7.66
C GLU A 34 11.54 8.23 -6.19
N GLU A 35 12.78 7.84 -5.88
CA GLU A 35 13.26 7.67 -4.51
C GLU A 35 13.23 8.98 -3.72
N VAL A 36 13.72 10.07 -4.32
CA VAL A 36 13.72 11.39 -3.67
C VAL A 36 12.30 11.88 -3.46
N LEU A 37 11.40 11.70 -4.43
CA LEU A 37 10.00 12.05 -4.26
C LEU A 37 9.37 11.26 -3.12
N LEU A 38 9.58 9.94 -3.07
CA LEU A 38 9.06 9.08 -2.01
C LEU A 38 9.57 9.51 -0.64
N HIS A 39 10.86 9.80 -0.53
CA HIS A 39 11.48 10.28 0.69
C HIS A 39 10.86 11.60 1.19
N ILE A 40 10.70 12.58 0.29
CA ILE A 40 10.08 13.87 0.62
C ILE A 40 8.63 13.68 1.10
N LEU A 41 7.85 12.81 0.45
CA LEU A 41 6.48 12.53 0.86
C LEU A 41 6.41 11.87 2.24
N GLN A 42 7.32 10.93 2.53
CA GLN A 42 7.44 10.30 3.84
C GLN A 42 7.86 11.30 4.92
N GLU A 43 8.77 12.21 4.61
CA GLU A 43 9.20 13.26 5.52
C GLU A 43 8.05 14.20 5.87
N ILE A 44 7.35 14.74 4.86
CA ILE A 44 6.16 15.59 5.07
C ILE A 44 5.14 14.89 5.96
N ARG A 45 4.87 13.61 5.70
CA ARG A 45 3.92 12.81 6.50
C ARG A 45 4.40 12.63 7.94
N ALA A 46 5.68 12.27 8.12
CA ALA A 46 6.26 12.10 9.44
C ALA A 46 6.16 13.41 10.24
N GLU A 47 6.47 14.55 9.62
CA GLU A 47 6.34 15.87 10.23
C GLU A 47 4.90 16.22 10.60
N SER A 48 3.95 16.06 9.68
CA SER A 48 2.52 16.29 9.93
C SER A 48 1.97 15.41 11.06
N ARG A 49 2.49 14.18 11.21
CA ARG A 49 2.01 13.22 12.21
C ARG A 49 2.77 13.30 13.54
N LYS A 50 3.88 14.04 13.66
CA LYS A 50 4.65 14.17 14.94
C LYS A 50 3.74 14.52 16.12
N SER A 51 2.78 15.43 15.92
CA SER A 51 1.87 15.96 16.94
C SER A 51 0.65 15.07 17.26
N LYS A 52 0.43 13.96 16.55
CA LYS A 52 -0.73 13.09 16.74
C LYS A 52 -0.54 12.03 17.82
N THR A 53 -1.65 11.54 18.39
CA THR A 53 -1.64 10.43 19.35
C THR A 53 -1.26 9.11 18.67
N LYS A 54 -0.89 8.09 19.46
CA LYS A 54 -0.48 6.78 18.94
C LYS A 54 -1.63 6.08 18.22
N GLU A 55 -2.84 6.21 18.74
CA GLU A 55 -4.06 5.65 18.19
C GLU A 55 -4.39 6.29 16.83
N GLU A 56 -4.26 7.61 16.75
CA GLU A 56 -4.54 8.34 15.52
C GLU A 56 -3.49 8.04 14.43
N LYS A 57 -2.21 7.92 14.82
CA LYS A 57 -1.14 7.45 13.92
C LYS A 57 -1.46 6.06 13.37
N HIS A 58 -1.82 5.12 14.24
CA HIS A 58 -2.14 3.75 13.81
C HIS A 58 -3.34 3.70 12.86
N ARG A 59 -4.40 4.48 13.12
CA ARG A 59 -5.54 4.61 12.20
C ARG A 59 -5.10 5.14 10.84
N LEU A 60 -4.31 6.21 10.81
CA LEU A 60 -3.81 6.82 9.57
C LEU A 60 -2.88 5.89 8.80
N ASP A 61 -2.05 5.09 9.46
CA ASP A 61 -1.17 4.12 8.80
C ASP A 61 -1.97 2.96 8.17
N SER A 62 -3.08 2.56 8.81
CA SER A 62 -4.03 1.60 8.24
C SER A 62 -4.71 2.17 6.98
N GLU A 63 -5.13 3.44 7.03
CA GLU A 63 -5.73 4.15 5.88
C GLU A 63 -4.72 4.31 4.73
N ASP A 64 -3.48 4.71 5.01
CA ASP A 64 -2.40 4.80 4.03
C ASP A 64 -2.14 3.44 3.35
N SER A 65 -2.15 2.36 4.13
CA SER A 65 -1.94 1.00 3.62
C SER A 65 -3.07 0.58 2.68
N ALA A 66 -4.31 0.89 3.04
CA ALA A 66 -5.47 0.63 2.19
C ALA A 66 -5.41 1.44 0.88
N GLU A 67 -5.03 2.73 0.95
CA GLU A 67 -4.85 3.56 -0.24
C GLU A 67 -3.71 3.04 -1.15
N ALA A 68 -2.58 2.62 -0.57
CA ALA A 68 -1.47 2.05 -1.34
C ALA A 68 -1.90 0.80 -2.13
N MET A 69 -2.71 -0.06 -1.51
CA MET A 69 -3.28 -1.24 -2.19
C MET A 69 -4.26 -0.84 -3.31
N GLU A 70 -5.11 0.17 -3.10
CA GLU A 70 -6.00 0.68 -4.15
C GLU A 70 -5.22 1.17 -5.37
N LEU A 71 -4.16 1.97 -5.14
CA LEU A 71 -3.32 2.52 -6.20
C LEU A 71 -2.55 1.42 -6.94
N LEU A 72 -2.07 0.40 -6.23
CA LEU A 72 -1.38 -0.76 -6.82
C LEU A 72 -2.33 -1.62 -7.65
N ASN A 73 -3.56 -1.88 -7.17
CA ASN A 73 -4.56 -2.67 -7.89
C ASN A 73 -4.91 -2.07 -9.26
N GLY A 74 -4.85 -0.75 -9.39
CA GLY A 74 -5.00 -0.06 -10.68
C GLY A 74 -3.97 -0.47 -11.73
N ILE A 75 -2.81 -1.01 -11.32
CA ILE A 75 -1.74 -1.49 -12.19
C ILE A 75 -1.81 -3.02 -12.33
N VAL A 76 -2.03 -3.72 -11.22
CA VAL A 76 -2.01 -5.19 -11.18
C VAL A 76 -3.14 -5.79 -12.03
N ALA A 77 -4.38 -5.28 -11.94
CA ALA A 77 -5.50 -5.90 -12.65
C ALA A 77 -5.39 -5.87 -14.19
N PRO A 78 -4.96 -4.77 -14.84
CA PRO A 78 -4.68 -4.79 -16.28
C PRO A 78 -3.52 -5.72 -16.65
N LEU A 79 -2.44 -5.75 -15.85
CA LEU A 79 -1.28 -6.60 -16.10
C LEU A 79 -1.63 -8.09 -15.99
N THR A 80 -2.39 -8.49 -14.98
CA THR A 80 -2.81 -9.90 -14.82
C THR A 80 -3.67 -10.35 -15.99
N LEU A 81 -4.60 -9.51 -16.46
CA LEU A 81 -5.41 -9.80 -17.65
C LEU A 81 -4.54 -9.99 -18.90
N GLU A 82 -3.53 -9.13 -19.10
CA GLU A 82 -2.64 -9.22 -20.25
C GLU A 82 -1.77 -10.47 -20.20
N LEU A 83 -1.22 -10.81 -19.02
CA LEU A 83 -0.49 -12.05 -18.80
C LEU A 83 -1.36 -13.29 -19.04
N SER A 84 -2.60 -13.31 -18.56
CA SER A 84 -3.54 -14.40 -18.81
C SER A 84 -3.83 -14.60 -20.30
N ARG A 85 -3.93 -13.51 -21.08
CA ARG A 85 -4.10 -13.58 -22.54
C ARG A 85 -2.88 -14.19 -23.23
N LEU A 86 -1.68 -13.74 -22.84
CA LEU A 86 -0.42 -14.26 -23.40
C LEU A 86 -0.26 -15.76 -23.11
N TYR A 87 -0.56 -16.19 -21.89
CA TYR A 87 -0.47 -17.60 -21.51
C TYR A 87 -1.47 -18.48 -22.27
N THR A 88 -2.71 -18.00 -22.45
CA THR A 88 -3.75 -18.70 -23.20
C THR A 88 -3.38 -18.88 -24.68
N THR A 89 -2.71 -17.90 -25.31
CA THR A 89 -2.28 -18.00 -26.71
C THR A 89 -1.14 -19.00 -26.94
N SER A 90 -0.35 -19.32 -25.91
CA SER A 90 0.83 -20.19 -26.03
C SER A 90 0.57 -21.69 -25.88
N GLN A 91 -0.67 -22.11 -25.59
CA GLN A 91 -1.03 -23.52 -25.38
C GLN A 91 -1.76 -24.13 -26.59
N PRO A 92 -1.26 -25.28 -27.09
CA PRO A 92 -1.99 -26.31 -27.79
C PRO A 92 -3.41 -26.58 -27.30
N LEU A 93 -4.51 -26.18 -27.96
CA LEU A 93 -5.82 -26.73 -27.56
C LEU A 93 -5.82 -28.27 -27.75
N PRO A 94 -6.10 -29.10 -26.73
CA PRO A 94 -6.58 -30.45 -26.96
C PRO A 94 -8.08 -30.35 -27.30
N GLY A 95 -8.46 -30.90 -28.45
CA GLY A 95 -9.83 -30.89 -28.91
C GLY A 95 -10.82 -31.59 -27.97
N GLU A 96 -12.05 -31.10 -28.07
CA GLU A 96 -13.33 -31.79 -27.88
C GLU A 96 -13.98 -31.82 -26.48
N SER A 97 -15.02 -30.97 -26.38
CA SER A 97 -16.34 -31.19 -25.77
C SER A 97 -16.42 -31.67 -24.32
N SER A 98 -16.78 -30.76 -23.41
CA SER A 98 -18.05 -30.89 -22.66
C SER A 98 -18.33 -29.62 -21.86
N THR A 99 -19.61 -29.31 -21.70
CA THR A 99 -20.19 -28.12 -21.05
C THR A 99 -19.57 -27.78 -19.70
N ALA A 100 -18.73 -26.74 -19.63
CA ALA A 100 -18.29 -26.15 -18.37
C ALA A 100 -19.12 -24.89 -18.09
N VAL A 101 -20.07 -25.07 -17.17
CA VAL A 101 -20.89 -24.04 -16.54
C VAL A 101 -20.06 -22.81 -16.21
N ALA A 102 -20.47 -21.65 -16.74
CA ALA A 102 -19.94 -20.35 -16.32
C ALA A 102 -20.28 -20.13 -14.85
N ARG A 103 -19.38 -20.54 -13.95
CA ARG A 103 -19.28 -19.98 -12.61
C ARG A 103 -18.36 -18.79 -12.70
N ASN A 104 -18.96 -17.62 -12.86
CA ASN A 104 -18.35 -16.34 -12.51
C ASN A 104 -18.20 -16.28 -11.00
N GLU A 105 -17.19 -16.98 -10.46
CA GLU A 105 -16.75 -16.72 -9.11
C GLU A 105 -16.03 -15.37 -9.15
N THR A 106 -16.73 -14.34 -8.70
CA THR A 106 -16.11 -13.16 -8.09
C THR A 106 -15.05 -13.70 -7.14
N LEU A 107 -13.78 -13.61 -7.53
CA LEU A 107 -12.66 -13.88 -6.64
C LEU A 107 -12.68 -12.77 -5.59
N THR A 108 -13.51 -12.95 -4.57
CA THR A 108 -13.34 -12.29 -3.29
C THR A 108 -12.01 -12.80 -2.78
N LEU A 109 -11.01 -11.92 -2.77
CA LEU A 109 -9.74 -12.13 -2.10
C LEU A 109 -10.06 -12.60 -0.67
N THR A 110 -9.99 -13.90 -0.43
CA THR A 110 -10.18 -14.44 0.91
C THR A 110 -9.07 -13.85 1.76
N GLN A 111 -9.52 -13.20 2.82
CA GLN A 111 -8.77 -12.53 3.87
C GLN A 111 -7.92 -13.56 4.64
N SER A 112 -6.90 -14.10 3.98
CA SER A 112 -6.01 -15.12 4.55
C SER A 112 -4.76 -15.27 3.69
N ASP A 113 -4.09 -14.15 3.40
CA ASP A 113 -2.63 -14.14 3.31
C ASP A 113 -2.15 -12.88 4.02
N THR A 114 -1.98 -13.05 5.32
CA THR A 114 -1.48 -12.10 6.29
C THR A 114 -0.03 -11.75 6.00
N LEU A 115 0.23 -10.50 5.63
CA LEU A 115 1.35 -9.75 6.18
C LEU A 115 0.77 -8.57 6.95
N ALA A 116 0.17 -8.89 8.09
CA ALA A 116 0.04 -7.92 9.16
C ALA A 116 1.46 -7.49 9.52
N TRP A 117 1.77 -6.22 9.32
CA TRP A 117 2.95 -5.60 9.91
C TRP A 117 2.68 -5.51 11.41
N ASP A 118 2.93 -6.62 12.12
CA ASP A 118 2.83 -6.68 13.57
C ASP A 118 3.91 -5.77 14.17
N VAL A 119 3.53 -4.53 14.51
CA VAL A 119 4.32 -3.69 15.42
C VAL A 119 3.93 -4.10 16.83
N SER A 120 4.44 -5.25 17.24
CA SER A 120 4.37 -5.71 18.62
C SER A 120 5.37 -4.91 19.47
N ASP A 121 4.81 -3.92 20.17
CA ASP A 121 4.99 -3.67 21.61
C ASP A 121 6.39 -3.89 22.20
N ALA A 122 7.15 -2.79 22.36
CA ALA A 122 8.19 -2.67 23.38
C ALA A 122 7.61 -1.93 24.58
N SER A 123 6.81 -2.64 25.38
CA SER A 123 6.42 -2.25 26.74
C SER A 123 7.44 -2.85 27.71
N GLU A 124 8.42 -2.06 28.14
CA GLU A 124 9.17 -2.35 29.36
C GLU A 124 8.60 -1.51 30.51
N HIS A 125 7.70 -2.14 31.27
CA HIS A 125 7.39 -1.73 32.64
C HIS A 125 8.53 -2.13 33.57
N GLY A 126 9.39 -1.17 33.91
CA GLY A 126 10.32 -1.24 35.03
C GLY A 126 9.81 -0.44 36.23
N THR A 127 8.74 -0.91 36.89
CA THR A 127 8.32 -0.37 38.19
C THR A 127 9.24 -0.91 39.28
N GLY A 128 10.22 -0.12 39.68
CA GLY A 128 11.14 -0.41 40.79
C GLY A 128 11.21 0.75 41.77
N ALA A 129 10.14 0.96 42.54
CA ALA A 129 10.21 1.78 43.75
C ALA A 129 11.09 1.05 44.78
N ASN A 130 12.16 1.69 45.25
CA ASN A 130 12.79 1.30 46.49
C ASN A 130 13.04 2.51 47.39
N LEU A 131 12.61 2.33 48.64
CA LEU A 131 12.56 3.31 49.71
C LEU A 131 13.92 3.38 50.42
N ARG A 132 14.36 4.61 50.74
CA ARG A 132 14.83 5.08 52.06
C ARG A 132 15.91 4.27 52.84
N ALA A 133 17.07 4.89 53.08
CA ALA A 133 17.85 5.02 54.34
C ALA A 133 19.31 5.42 53.99
N ASP A 134 19.82 6.59 54.41
CA ASP A 134 20.50 6.91 55.69
C ASP A 134 21.95 6.37 55.84
N GLU A 135 22.81 7.18 56.48
CA GLU A 135 24.21 6.96 56.94
C GLU A 135 25.40 6.97 55.95
N ARG A 136 26.12 8.10 55.82
CA ARG A 136 27.33 8.47 56.60
C ARG A 136 27.98 9.76 56.11
#